data_AF-A0A920P3A4-F1
#
_entry.id   AF-A0A920P3A4-F1
#
_cell.length_a   1.000
_cell.length_b   1.000
_cell.length_c   1.000
_cell.angle_alpha   90.00
_cell.angle_beta   90.00
_cell.angle_gamma   90.00
#
_symmetry.space_group_name_H-M   'P 1'
#
loop_
_entity.id
_entity.type
_entity.pdbx_description
1 polymer ?
#
loop_
_entity_poly.entity_id
_entity_poly.type
_entity_poly.pdbx_seq_one_letter_code
_entity_poly.pdbx_strand_id
1 'polypeptide(L)'
;MKRQWGMALVGALVTVLLLWWVLRGESLTDIIANITQANFWLLSASISVGTFGYFIRALRWKILLTPVKADTALRSRFASVSIAFMANNLLPARVGDLARAYAFSRLEPVSASAAFGSLVVERFMDGVVLLLFLIIPVYTSGFPSMEVLSEGWGAGLLRLAV
;
A
#
# COMPACT_ATOMS: atom_id res chain seq x y z
N MET A 1 21.64 15.32 -6.72
CA MET A 1 21.97 13.88 -6.85
C MET A 1 22.63 13.25 -5.62
N LYS A 2 23.61 13.87 -4.90
CA LYS A 2 24.26 13.25 -3.72
C LYS A 2 23.34 12.97 -2.51
N ARG A 3 22.26 13.74 -2.34
CA ARG A 3 21.33 13.66 -1.18
C ARG A 3 20.45 12.40 -1.16
N GLN A 4 20.22 11.74 -2.31
CA GLN A 4 19.39 10.51 -2.39
C GLN A 4 20.14 9.26 -1.94
N TRP A 5 21.47 9.24 -2.08
CA TRP A 5 22.31 8.10 -1.67
C TRP A 5 22.37 7.94 -0.15
N GLY A 6 22.32 9.04 0.61
CA GLY A 6 22.24 8.99 2.07
C GLY A 6 20.96 8.31 2.56
N MET A 7 19.81 8.61 1.95
CA MET A 7 18.53 7.97 2.29
C MET A 7 18.51 6.48 1.93
N ALA A 8 19.09 6.12 0.78
CA ALA A 8 19.21 4.72 0.37
C ALA A 8 20.13 3.93 1.32
N LEU A 9 21.24 4.52 1.77
CA LEU A 9 22.16 3.90 2.73
C LEU A 9 21.52 3.71 4.11
N VAL A 10 20.79 4.72 4.60
CA VAL A 10 20.02 4.59 5.86
C VAL A 10 18.98 3.49 5.73
N GLY A 11 18.24 3.45 4.61
CA GLY A 11 17.27 2.40 4.33
C GLY A 11 17.91 1.00 4.32
N ALA A 12 19.02 0.84 3.61
CA ALA A 12 19.75 -0.43 3.55
C ALA A 12 20.27 -0.86 4.92
N LEU A 13 20.81 0.07 5.71
CA LEU A 13 21.31 -0.21 7.06
C LEU A 13 20.17 -0.65 7.99
N VAL A 14 19.03 0.03 7.94
CA VAL A 14 17.82 -0.38 8.69
C VAL A 14 17.34 -1.76 8.23
N THR A 15 17.29 -2.03 6.93
CA THR A 15 16.90 -3.35 6.40
C THR A 15 17.83 -4.45 6.90
N VAL A 16 19.15 -4.25 6.85
CA VAL A 16 20.13 -5.23 7.33
C VAL A 16 19.98 -5.47 8.84
N LEU A 17 19.84 -4.39 9.63
CA LEU A 17 19.65 -4.51 11.08
C LEU A 17 18.36 -5.28 11.43
N LEU A 18 17.25 -4.98 10.76
CA LEU A 18 15.97 -5.66 11.00
C LEU A 18 16.03 -7.12 10.56
N LEU A 19 16.61 -7.42 9.39
CA LEU A 19 16.78 -8.80 8.93
C LEU A 19 17.68 -9.59 9.87
N TRP A 20 18.81 -9.02 10.30
CA TRP A 20 19.66 -9.65 11.30
C TRP A 20 18.89 -9.88 12.61
N TRP A 21 18.13 -8.90 13.08
CA TRP A 21 17.38 -9.02 14.32
C TRP A 21 16.31 -10.11 14.26
N VAL A 22 15.59 -10.23 13.15
CA VAL A 22 14.56 -11.25 12.93
C VAL A 22 15.17 -12.63 12.72
N LEU A 23 16.27 -12.73 11.98
CA LEU A 23 16.85 -14.02 11.56
C LEU A 23 17.88 -14.61 12.53
N ARG A 24 18.46 -13.82 13.45
CA ARG A 24 19.55 -14.29 14.33
C ARG A 24 19.23 -15.51 15.21
N GLY A 25 17.95 -15.85 15.39
CA GLY A 25 17.49 -16.99 16.19
C GLY A 25 16.91 -18.14 15.37
N GLU A 26 16.85 -18.01 14.05
CA GLU A 26 16.14 -18.95 13.17
C GLU A 26 17.14 -19.72 12.31
N SER A 27 16.96 -21.04 12.19
CA SER A 27 17.79 -21.85 11.30
C SER A 27 17.29 -21.71 9.85
N LEU A 28 18.22 -21.55 8.90
CA LEU A 28 17.89 -21.50 7.47
C LEU A 28 17.13 -22.76 7.01
N THR A 29 17.45 -23.91 7.60
CA THR A 29 16.80 -25.19 7.32
C THR A 29 15.32 -25.16 7.71
N ASP A 30 15.00 -24.63 8.89
CA ASP A 30 13.61 -24.54 9.37
C ASP A 30 12.81 -23.55 8.53
N ILE A 31 13.41 -22.43 8.13
CA ILE A 31 12.78 -21.45 7.22
C ILE A 31 12.42 -22.13 5.89
N ILE A 32 13.35 -22.86 5.27
CA ILE A 32 13.10 -23.55 4.00
C ILE A 32 12.03 -24.63 4.18
N ALA A 33 12.10 -25.43 5.24
CA ALA A 33 11.10 -26.45 5.55
C ALA A 33 9.70 -25.83 5.67
N ASN A 34 9.56 -24.71 6.38
CA ASN A 34 8.29 -23.99 6.52
C ASN A 34 7.76 -23.46 5.17
N ILE A 35 8.63 -22.94 4.30
CA ILE A 35 8.23 -22.50 2.96
C ILE A 35 7.71 -23.67 2.13
N THR A 36 8.35 -24.85 2.20
CA THR A 36 7.92 -26.04 1.45
C THR A 36 6.61 -26.64 1.94
N GLN A 37 6.25 -26.42 3.21
CA GLN A 37 4.97 -26.86 3.79
C GLN A 37 3.84 -25.84 3.58
N ALA A 38 4.11 -24.72 2.90
CA ALA A 38 3.10 -23.70 2.68
C ALA A 38 1.90 -24.24 1.90
N ASN A 39 0.69 -23.94 2.38
CA ASN A 39 -0.53 -24.37 1.74
C ASN A 39 -0.70 -23.63 0.40
N PHE A 40 -0.53 -24.37 -0.70
CA PHE A 40 -0.65 -23.84 -2.05
C PHE A 40 -1.99 -23.16 -2.32
N TRP A 41 -3.06 -23.65 -1.68
CA TRP A 41 -4.42 -23.13 -1.87
C TRP A 41 -4.64 -21.79 -1.17
N LEU A 42 -4.07 -21.60 0.02
CA LEU A 42 -4.06 -20.30 0.68
C LEU A 42 -3.15 -19.30 -0.06
N LEU A 43 -2.03 -19.76 -0.61
CA LEU A 43 -1.12 -18.93 -1.40
C LEU A 43 -1.80 -18.42 -2.68
N SER A 44 -2.43 -19.32 -3.45
CA SER A 44 -3.13 -18.95 -4.68
C SER A 44 -4.33 -18.06 -4.40
N ALA A 45 -5.10 -18.32 -3.32
CA ALA A 45 -6.20 -17.46 -2.89
C ALA A 45 -5.69 -16.05 -2.55
N SER A 46 -4.58 -15.94 -1.82
CA SER A 46 -3.95 -14.67 -1.45
C SER A 46 -3.51 -13.87 -2.68
N ILE A 47 -2.86 -14.51 -3.65
CA ILE A 47 -2.45 -13.89 -4.92
C ILE A 47 -3.68 -13.43 -5.72
N SER A 48 -4.72 -14.25 -5.77
CA SER A 48 -5.96 -13.95 -6.49
C SER A 48 -6.67 -12.75 -5.89
N VAL A 49 -6.84 -12.71 -4.57
CA VAL A 49 -7.45 -11.58 -3.85
C VAL A 49 -6.61 -10.31 -4.03
N GLY A 50 -5.28 -10.39 -3.91
CA GLY A 50 -4.39 -9.25 -4.11
C GLY A 50 -4.48 -8.67 -5.52
N THR A 51 -4.47 -9.54 -6.53
CA THR A 51 -4.58 -9.14 -7.95
C THR A 51 -5.96 -8.58 -8.28
N PHE A 52 -7.02 -9.19 -7.73
CA PHE A 52 -8.39 -8.70 -7.89
C PHE A 52 -8.56 -7.29 -7.29
N GLY A 53 -7.81 -6.95 -6.25
CA GLY A 53 -7.73 -5.59 -5.72
C GLY A 53 -7.34 -4.54 -6.77
N TYR A 54 -6.49 -4.88 -7.75
CA TYR A 54 -6.13 -3.97 -8.85
C TYR A 54 -7.31 -3.72 -9.78
N PHE A 55 -8.12 -4.74 -10.02
CA PHE A 55 -9.34 -4.65 -10.83
C PHE A 55 -10.38 -3.74 -10.17
N ILE A 56 -10.64 -3.93 -8.87
CA ILE A 56 -11.55 -3.07 -8.10
C ILE A 56 -11.08 -1.61 -8.11
N ARG A 57 -9.78 -1.37 -7.93
CA ARG A 57 -9.20 -0.02 -8.03
C ARG A 57 -9.43 0.62 -9.40
N ALA A 58 -9.27 -0.15 -10.49
CA ALA A 58 -9.51 0.34 -11.85
C ALA A 58 -11.00 0.66 -12.11
N LEU A 59 -11.93 -0.10 -11.52
CA LEU A 59 -13.36 0.19 -11.56
C LEU A 59 -13.69 1.46 -10.78
N ARG A 60 -13.26 1.56 -9.52
CA ARG A 60 -13.48 2.72 -8.64
C ARG A 60 -12.96 4.01 -9.28
N TRP A 61 -11.77 3.96 -9.87
CA TRP A 61 -11.14 5.13 -10.48
C TRP A 61 -11.91 5.69 -11.67
N LYS A 62 -12.81 4.91 -12.30
CA LYS A 62 -13.75 5.45 -13.31
C LYS A 62 -14.53 6.63 -12.75
N ILE A 63 -15.04 6.49 -11.52
CA ILE A 63 -15.93 7.47 -10.88
C ILE A 63 -15.19 8.80 -10.71
N LEU A 64 -13.93 8.74 -10.29
CA LEU A 64 -13.08 9.93 -10.09
C LEU A 64 -12.62 10.55 -11.40
N LEU A 65 -12.57 9.77 -12.49
CA LEU A 65 -12.24 10.25 -13.82
C LEU A 65 -13.44 10.79 -14.58
N THR A 66 -14.68 10.47 -14.19
CA THR A 66 -15.91 10.94 -14.87
C THR A 66 -15.93 12.45 -15.15
N PRO A 67 -15.52 13.35 -14.22
CA PRO A 67 -15.50 14.79 -14.48
C PRO A 67 -14.45 15.22 -15.51
N VAL A 68 -13.41 14.39 -15.74
CA VAL A 68 -12.34 14.65 -16.70
C VAL A 68 -12.68 14.04 -18.06
N LYS A 69 -13.12 12.78 -18.06
CA LYS A 69 -13.60 12.02 -19.22
C LYS A 69 -14.49 10.88 -18.75
N ALA A 70 -15.76 10.89 -19.13
CA ALA A 70 -16.74 9.87 -18.74
C ALA A 70 -16.40 8.47 -19.30
N ASP A 71 -15.97 8.41 -20.56
CA ASP A 71 -15.78 7.16 -21.30
C ASP A 71 -14.31 6.75 -21.39
N THR A 72 -13.77 6.29 -20.26
CA THR A 72 -12.42 5.71 -20.19
C THR A 72 -12.49 4.18 -20.21
N ALA A 73 -11.65 3.53 -21.02
CA ALA A 73 -11.65 2.07 -21.14
C ALA A 73 -11.15 1.41 -19.86
N LEU A 74 -11.80 0.32 -19.44
CA LEU A 74 -11.39 -0.45 -18.25
C LEU A 74 -9.98 -1.03 -18.42
N ARG A 75 -9.64 -1.49 -19.64
CA ARG A 75 -8.31 -1.99 -19.98
C ARG A 75 -7.23 -0.93 -19.73
N SER A 76 -7.46 0.31 -20.15
CA SER A 76 -6.52 1.43 -19.94
C SER A 76 -6.33 1.73 -18.45
N ARG A 77 -7.44 1.80 -17.70
CA ARG A 77 -7.41 2.01 -16.24
C ARG A 77 -6.67 0.88 -15.52
N PHE A 78 -7.00 -0.38 -15.83
CA PHE A 78 -6.36 -1.55 -15.23
C PHE A 78 -4.86 -1.63 -15.56
N ALA A 79 -4.48 -1.44 -16.83
CA ALA A 79 -3.08 -1.43 -17.23
C ALA A 79 -2.27 -0.34 -16.50
N SER A 80 -2.81 0.88 -16.39
CA SER A 80 -2.15 1.97 -15.67
C SER A 80 -1.98 1.68 -14.17
N VAL A 81 -2.98 1.04 -13.53
CA VAL A 81 -2.90 0.60 -12.13
C VAL A 81 -1.80 -0.46 -11.97
N SER A 82 -1.76 -1.47 -12.84
CA SER A 82 -0.73 -2.51 -12.79
C SER A 82 0.68 -1.93 -12.98
N ILE A 83 0.87 -0.99 -13.92
CA ILE A 83 2.14 -0.28 -14.11
C ILE A 83 2.54 0.51 -12.85
N ALA A 84 1.57 1.14 -12.18
CA ALA A 84 1.80 1.85 -10.92
C ALA A 84 2.35 0.93 -9.81
N PHE A 85 1.73 -0.25 -9.66
CA PHE A 85 2.18 -1.25 -8.68
C PHE A 85 3.55 -1.81 -9.04
N MET A 86 3.80 -2.09 -10.31
CA MET A 86 5.12 -2.48 -10.80
C MET A 86 6.17 -1.41 -10.46
N ALA A 87 5.88 -0.14 -10.74
CA ALA A 87 6.77 0.98 -10.44
C ALA A 87 7.04 1.12 -8.94
N ASN A 88 6.03 0.89 -8.09
CA ASN A 88 6.22 0.90 -6.63
C ASN A 88 7.10 -0.24 -6.10
N ASN A 89 7.14 -1.39 -6.79
CA ASN A 89 8.00 -2.51 -6.42
C ASN A 89 9.45 -2.33 -6.90
N LEU A 90 9.66 -1.63 -8.02
CA LEU A 90 10.99 -1.46 -8.62
C LEU A 90 11.68 -0.15 -8.20
N LEU A 91 10.92 0.93 -8.02
CA LEU A 91 11.46 2.26 -7.81
C LEU A 91 11.39 2.66 -6.33
N PRO A 92 12.46 3.27 -5.79
CA PRO A 92 12.40 3.89 -4.47
C PRO A 92 11.46 5.11 -4.49
N ALA A 93 10.97 5.51 -3.30
CA ALA A 93 10.14 6.69 -3.10
C ALA A 93 8.67 6.64 -3.59
N ARG A 94 8.10 5.43 -3.80
CA ARG A 94 6.65 5.24 -4.06
C ARG A 94 6.11 6.10 -5.21
N VAL A 95 6.87 6.23 -6.28
CA VAL A 95 6.55 7.03 -7.48
C VAL A 95 5.42 6.45 -8.33
N GLY A 96 4.80 5.35 -7.91
CA GLY A 96 3.77 4.64 -8.66
C GLY A 96 2.56 5.47 -9.03
N ASP A 97 2.15 6.44 -8.20
CA ASP A 97 1.01 7.31 -8.53
C ASP A 97 1.33 8.26 -9.70
N LEU A 98 2.57 8.75 -9.80
CA LEU A 98 3.04 9.50 -10.97
C LEU A 98 3.12 8.59 -12.20
N ALA A 99 3.63 7.37 -12.03
CA ALA A 99 3.69 6.38 -13.10
C ALA A 99 2.29 6.01 -13.61
N ARG A 100 1.29 5.90 -12.73
CA ARG A 100 -0.12 5.65 -13.07
C ARG A 100 -0.68 6.75 -13.95
N ALA A 101 -0.56 8.00 -13.50
CA ALA A 101 -1.08 9.16 -14.21
C ALA A 101 -0.42 9.32 -15.59
N TYR A 102 0.90 9.15 -15.65
CA TYR A 102 1.66 9.19 -16.89
C TYR A 102 1.25 8.05 -17.84
N ALA A 103 1.27 6.80 -17.38
CA ALA A 103 0.89 5.65 -18.20
C ALA A 103 -0.55 5.78 -18.73
N PHE A 104 -1.48 6.25 -17.89
CA PHE A 104 -2.86 6.48 -18.29
C PHE A 104 -2.99 7.54 -19.38
N SER A 105 -2.22 8.63 -19.29
CA SER A 105 -2.21 9.69 -20.33
C SER A 105 -1.68 9.23 -21.69
N ARG A 106 -0.98 8.08 -21.74
CA ARG A 106 -0.51 7.45 -22.98
C ARG A 106 -1.53 6.47 -23.56
N LEU A 107 -2.50 6.03 -22.77
CA LEU A 107 -3.52 5.04 -23.15
C LEU A 107 -4.89 5.68 -23.44
N GLU A 108 -5.12 6.88 -22.93
CA GLU A 108 -6.37 7.64 -23.08
C GLU A 108 -6.05 9.12 -23.40
N PRO A 109 -6.93 9.83 -24.13
CA PRO A 109 -6.80 11.26 -24.39
C PRO A 109 -7.14 12.09 -23.14
N VAL A 110 -6.36 11.92 -22.08
CA VAL A 110 -6.44 12.63 -20.80
C VAL A 110 -5.04 13.09 -20.43
N SER A 111 -4.88 14.36 -20.05
CA SER A 111 -3.56 14.87 -19.67
C SER A 111 -3.06 14.19 -18.38
N ALA A 112 -1.74 13.97 -18.27
CA ALA A 112 -1.15 13.40 -17.06
C ALA A 112 -1.47 14.23 -15.81
N SER A 113 -1.56 15.56 -15.93
CA SER A 113 -1.93 16.45 -14.83
C SER A 113 -3.38 16.23 -14.36
N ALA A 114 -4.32 16.08 -15.29
CA ALA A 114 -5.73 15.84 -14.93
C ALA A 114 -5.90 14.45 -14.30
N ALA A 115 -5.22 13.43 -14.86
CA ALA A 115 -5.18 12.09 -14.28
C ALA A 115 -4.54 12.08 -12.89
N PHE A 116 -3.46 12.83 -12.68
CA PHE A 116 -2.82 12.96 -11.37
C PHE A 116 -3.71 13.69 -10.36
N GLY A 117 -4.42 14.75 -10.78
CA GLY A 117 -5.37 15.46 -9.94
C GLY A 117 -6.47 14.55 -9.38
N SER A 118 -7.01 13.64 -10.20
CA SER A 118 -8.00 12.66 -9.73
C SER A 118 -7.42 11.66 -8.73
N LEU A 119 -6.14 11.31 -8.84
CA LEU A 119 -5.44 10.47 -7.86
C LEU A 119 -5.24 11.20 -6.53
N VAL A 120 -4.98 12.50 -6.52
CA VAL A 120 -4.88 13.28 -5.28
C VAL A 120 -6.22 13.25 -4.53
N VAL A 121 -7.33 13.44 -5.25
CA VAL A 121 -8.68 13.31 -4.68
C VAL A 121 -8.92 11.89 -4.16
N GLU A 122 -8.48 10.86 -4.90
CA GLU A 122 -8.53 9.46 -4.44
C GLU A 122 -7.82 9.28 -3.09
N ARG A 123 -6.59 9.80 -2.95
CA ARG A 123 -5.79 9.68 -1.73
C ARG A 123 -6.41 10.43 -0.55
N PHE A 124 -6.96 11.61 -0.80
CA PHE A 124 -7.65 12.38 0.22
C PHE A 124 -8.88 11.62 0.75
N MET A 125 -9.70 11.07 -0.15
CA MET A 125 -10.85 10.24 0.21
C MET A 125 -10.44 8.95 0.94
N ASP A 126 -9.40 8.27 0.46
CA ASP A 126 -8.86 7.08 1.14
C ASP A 126 -8.41 7.44 2.58
N GLY A 127 -7.78 8.60 2.78
CA GLY A 127 -7.41 9.11 4.10
C GLY A 127 -8.61 9.38 5.01
N VAL A 128 -9.66 10.00 4.49
CA VAL A 128 -10.91 10.24 5.23
C VAL A 128 -11.56 8.92 5.64
N VAL A 129 -11.65 7.95 4.73
CA VAL A 129 -12.23 6.62 5.02
C VAL A 129 -11.40 5.88 6.07
N LEU A 130 -10.07 5.94 5.98
CA LEU A 130 -9.19 5.35 6.99
C LEU A 130 -9.39 5.98 8.37
N LEU A 131 -9.53 7.31 8.45
CA LEU A 131 -9.83 7.99 9.72
C LEU A 131 -11.18 7.55 10.28
N LEU A 132 -12.20 7.41 9.44
CA LEU A 132 -13.51 6.92 9.87
C LEU A 132 -13.42 5.48 10.39
N PHE A 133 -12.67 4.60 9.74
CA PHE A 133 -12.43 3.24 10.22
C PHE A 133 -11.64 3.18 11.53
N LEU A 134 -10.82 4.18 11.84
CA LEU A 134 -10.15 4.28 13.14
C LEU A 134 -11.08 4.81 14.24
N ILE A 135 -11.93 5.78 13.91
CA ILE A 135 -12.74 6.52 14.89
C ILE A 135 -14.05 5.80 15.22
N ILE A 136 -14.76 5.26 14.23
CA ILE A 136 -16.09 4.64 14.44
C ILE A 136 -16.06 3.48 15.45
N PRO A 137 -15.08 2.55 15.42
CA PRO A 137 -15.04 1.46 16.39
C PRO A 137 -14.91 1.93 17.83
N VAL A 138 -14.25 3.07 18.08
CA VAL A 138 -14.07 3.64 19.44
C VAL A 138 -15.42 3.93 20.11
N TYR A 139 -16.44 4.27 19.32
CA TYR A 139 -17.79 4.56 19.82
C TYR A 139 -18.71 3.34 19.84
N THR A 140 -18.21 2.17 19.46
CA THR A 140 -19.00 0.92 19.43
C THR A 140 -18.85 0.18 20.76
N SER A 141 -19.91 -0.49 21.23
CA SER A 141 -19.93 -1.24 22.50
C SER A 141 -18.94 -2.40 22.59
N GLY A 142 -18.32 -2.81 21.47
CA GLY A 142 -17.26 -3.82 21.42
C GLY A 142 -15.84 -3.27 21.54
N PHE A 143 -15.66 -1.96 21.77
CA PHE A 143 -14.32 -1.37 21.93
C PHE A 143 -13.71 -1.74 23.29
N PRO A 144 -12.45 -2.21 23.35
CA PRO A 144 -11.81 -2.56 24.62
C PRO A 144 -11.77 -1.37 25.58
N SER A 145 -11.92 -1.64 26.88
CA SER A 145 -11.73 -0.62 27.91
C SER A 145 -10.32 -0.03 27.86
N MET A 146 -10.16 1.20 28.33
CA MET A 146 -8.87 1.92 28.37
C MET A 146 -7.78 1.14 29.13
N GLU A 147 -8.17 0.23 30.02
CA GLU A 147 -7.28 -0.65 30.78
C GLU A 147 -6.55 -1.66 29.86
N VAL A 148 -7.28 -2.34 28.97
CA VAL A 148 -6.73 -3.28 27.97
C VAL A 148 -5.84 -2.55 26.95
N LEU A 149 -6.19 -1.31 26.59
CA LEU A 149 -5.38 -0.49 25.70
C LEU A 149 -4.07 -0.04 26.35
N SER A 150 -4.06 0.10 27.68
CA SER A 150 -2.89 0.52 28.45
C SER A 150 -1.83 -0.56 28.66
N GLU A 151 -2.21 -1.83 28.45
CA GLU A 151 -1.32 -3.00 28.50
C GLU A 151 -0.68 -3.33 27.14
N GLY A 152 -1.20 -2.74 26.05
CA GLY A 152 -0.64 -2.92 24.71
C GLY A 152 0.67 -2.14 24.51
N TRP A 153 1.51 -2.64 23.59
CA TRP A 153 2.79 -2.02 23.19
C TRP A 153 2.67 -0.52 22.83
N GLY A 154 1.50 -0.07 22.34
CA GLY A 154 1.23 1.33 22.03
C GLY A 154 1.15 2.26 23.25
N ALA A 155 0.68 1.75 24.40
CA ALA A 155 0.65 2.52 25.64
C ALA A 155 2.04 2.63 26.29
N GLY A 156 2.91 1.64 26.09
CA GLY A 156 4.31 1.72 26.48
C GLY A 156 5.06 2.88 25.79
N LEU A 157 4.74 3.17 24.53
CA LEU A 157 5.32 4.29 23.79
C LEU A 157 4.76 5.66 24.25
N LEU A 158 3.48 5.73 24.59
CA LEU A 158 2.86 6.96 25.09
C LEU A 158 3.31 7.31 26.52
N ARG A 159 3.58 6.30 27.37
CA ARG A 159 4.14 6.49 28.72
C ARG A 159 5.62 6.90 28.73
N LEU A 160 6.35 6.70 27.63
CA LEU A 160 7.73 7.18 27.46
C LEU A 160 7.78 8.59 26.86
N ALA A 161 6.67 9.08 26.32
CA ALA A 161 6.55 10.38 25.66
C ALA A 161 5.93 11.48 26.55
N VAL A 162 5.57 11.14 27.79
CA VAL A 162 5.08 12.04 28.86
C VAL A 162 5.98 11.87 30.06
#